data_AF-A0A842LLS2-F1
#
_entry.id   AF-A0A842LLS2-F1
#
_cell.length_a   1.000
_cell.length_b   1.000
_cell.length_c   1.000
_cell.angle_alpha   90.00
_cell.angle_beta   90.00
_cell.angle_gamma   90.00
#
_symmetry.space_group_name_H-M   'P 1'
#
loop_
_entity.id
_entity.type
_entity.pdbx_description
1 polymer ?
#
loop_
_entity_poly.entity_id
_entity_poly.type
_entity_poly.pdbx_seq_one_letter_code
_entity_poly.pdbx_strand_id
1 'polypeptide(L)'
;MRVILNTGRTIWQGQAIESGKDLKMYVDAAAIIQMNPDMMKQLGISEGDNVKVISEYGDVVVKAVEAKEPLPEGMVYIPMGPWANRVIRPDTDSTATPSFKNIPVEIIPTDEEVPDMPTLMKVYGKVGQI
;
A
#
# COMPACT_ATOMS: atom_id res chain seq x y z
N MET A 1 9.12 9.32 8.11
CA MET A 1 10.21 9.43 7.10
C MET A 1 9.59 9.65 5.73
N ARG A 2 10.14 10.55 4.90
CA ARG A 2 9.61 10.82 3.54
C ARG A 2 10.27 9.94 2.48
N VAL A 3 9.46 9.30 1.64
CA VAL A 3 9.90 8.38 0.57
C VAL A 3 9.05 8.56 -0.70
N ILE A 4 9.45 7.91 -1.79
CA ILE A 4 8.67 7.80 -3.03
C ILE A 4 7.95 6.45 -3.07
N LEU A 5 6.62 6.48 -3.13
CA LEU A 5 5.78 5.30 -3.31
C LEU A 5 5.60 4.99 -4.80
N ASN A 6 6.05 3.82 -5.22
CA ASN A 6 5.69 3.23 -6.51
C ASN A 6 4.63 2.12 -6.31
N THR A 7 3.84 1.85 -7.34
CA THR A 7 2.77 0.83 -7.29
C THR A 7 2.67 0.06 -8.60
N GLY A 8 2.24 -1.20 -8.53
CA GLY A 8 2.08 -2.01 -9.72
C GLY A 8 1.73 -3.46 -9.42
N ARG A 9 2.13 -4.37 -10.30
CA ARG A 9 1.75 -5.78 -10.22
C ARG A 9 2.82 -6.56 -9.46
N THR A 10 2.41 -7.66 -8.88
CA THR A 10 3.27 -8.78 -8.50
C THR A 10 2.58 -10.07 -8.92
N ILE A 11 3.32 -11.15 -9.12
CA ILE A 11 2.71 -12.45 -9.44
C ILE A 11 1.75 -12.91 -8.34
N TRP A 12 2.08 -12.63 -7.08
CA TRP A 12 1.28 -12.98 -5.89
C TRP A 12 -0.01 -12.18 -5.81
N GLN A 13 0.05 -10.88 -6.10
CA GLN A 13 -1.13 -10.03 -6.20
C GLN A 13 -2.03 -10.51 -7.33
N GLY A 14 -1.47 -10.89 -8.47
CA GLY A 14 -2.18 -11.50 -9.60
C GLY A 14 -2.91 -12.79 -9.21
N GLN A 15 -2.21 -13.72 -8.57
CA GLN A 15 -2.83 -14.97 -8.08
C GLN A 15 -3.97 -14.69 -7.10
N ALA A 16 -3.79 -13.76 -6.15
CA ALA A 16 -4.78 -13.47 -5.13
C ALA A 16 -6.05 -12.81 -5.69
N ILE A 17 -5.93 -11.93 -6.69
CA ILE A 17 -7.13 -11.31 -7.30
C ILE A 17 -8.01 -12.31 -8.05
N GLU A 18 -7.39 -13.33 -8.66
CA GLU A 18 -8.09 -14.39 -9.41
C GLU A 18 -8.63 -15.48 -8.50
N SER A 19 -7.98 -15.70 -7.35
CA SER A 19 -8.44 -16.68 -6.36
C SER A 19 -9.64 -16.16 -5.55
N GLY A 20 -9.62 -14.89 -5.17
CA GLY A 20 -10.69 -14.25 -4.39
C GLY A 20 -10.20 -13.04 -3.62
N LYS A 21 -10.80 -11.86 -3.86
CA LYS A 21 -10.42 -10.60 -3.19
C LYS A 21 -10.96 -10.48 -1.76
N ASP A 22 -11.88 -11.37 -1.39
CA ASP A 22 -12.43 -11.57 -0.06
C ASP A 22 -11.56 -12.48 0.83
N LEU A 23 -10.57 -13.17 0.25
CA LEU A 23 -9.70 -14.09 0.96
C LEU A 23 -8.53 -13.37 1.65
N LYS A 24 -8.06 -13.95 2.76
CA LYS A 24 -6.85 -13.48 3.48
C LYS A 24 -5.64 -13.34 2.56
N MET A 25 -5.51 -14.21 1.56
CA MET A 25 -4.40 -14.17 0.60
C MET A 25 -4.31 -12.85 -0.17
N TYR A 26 -5.42 -12.14 -0.39
CA TYR A 26 -5.39 -10.83 -1.04
C TYR A 26 -4.85 -9.74 -0.12
N VAL A 27 -5.21 -9.78 1.17
CA VAL A 27 -4.60 -8.92 2.19
C VAL A 27 -3.10 -9.20 2.26
N ASP A 28 -2.71 -10.47 2.37
CA ASP A 28 -1.29 -10.86 2.46
C ASP A 28 -0.47 -10.47 1.22
N ALA A 29 -1.08 -10.41 0.04
CA ALA A 29 -0.40 -10.10 -1.22
C ALA A 29 -0.44 -8.62 -1.63
N ALA A 30 -1.43 -7.85 -1.20
CA ALA A 30 -1.67 -6.47 -1.65
C ALA A 30 -1.68 -5.42 -0.53
N ALA A 31 -1.84 -5.82 0.73
CA ALA A 31 -1.74 -4.92 1.90
C ALA A 31 -0.33 -4.91 2.50
N ILE A 32 0.68 -4.85 1.62
CA ILE A 32 2.10 -4.91 1.98
C ILE A 32 2.87 -3.72 1.42
N ILE A 33 3.93 -3.31 2.11
CA ILE A 33 4.92 -2.35 1.63
C ILE A 33 6.28 -3.06 1.50
N GLN A 34 6.78 -3.15 0.28
CA GLN A 34 8.10 -3.71 0.00
C GLN A 34 9.16 -2.62 0.17
N MET A 35 10.21 -2.96 0.90
CA MET A 35 11.26 -2.03 1.30
C MET A 35 12.63 -2.72 1.19
N ASN A 36 13.66 -1.97 0.82
CA ASN A 36 15.03 -2.48 0.92
C ASN A 36 15.41 -2.67 2.40
N PRO A 37 16.25 -3.67 2.74
CA PRO A 37 16.69 -3.94 4.11
C PRO A 37 17.27 -2.71 4.82
N ASP A 38 18.04 -1.89 4.11
CA ASP A 38 18.65 -0.68 4.67
C ASP A 38 17.59 0.33 5.14
N MET A 39 16.50 0.49 4.41
CA MET A 39 15.41 1.39 4.80
C MET A 39 14.64 0.84 6.01
N MET A 40 14.42 -0.47 6.06
CA MET A 40 13.81 -1.12 7.24
C MET A 40 14.67 -0.91 8.49
N LYS A 41 15.99 -1.06 8.35
CA LYS A 41 16.95 -0.77 9.42
C LYS A 41 16.93 0.69 9.86
N GLN A 42 16.83 1.65 8.93
CA GLN A 42 16.71 3.07 9.24
C GLN A 42 15.42 3.40 10.00
N LEU A 43 14.32 2.69 9.71
CA LEU A 43 13.04 2.82 10.41
C LEU A 43 12.97 2.04 11.71
N GLY A 44 13.92 1.13 11.95
CA GLY A 44 13.94 0.27 13.14
C GLY A 44 12.85 -0.80 13.13
N ILE A 45 12.43 -1.27 11.95
CA ILE A 45 11.38 -2.29 11.78
C ILE A 45 11.95 -3.58 11.17
N SER A 46 11.25 -4.68 11.40
CA SER A 46 11.51 -6.01 10.83
C SER A 46 10.41 -6.42 9.85
N GLU A 47 10.66 -7.48 9.07
CA GLU A 47 9.63 -8.05 8.21
C GLU A 47 8.45 -8.56 9.07
N GLY A 48 7.24 -8.16 8.69
CA GLY A 48 6.02 -8.46 9.43
C GLY A 48 5.50 -7.31 10.30
N ASP A 49 6.31 -6.30 10.59
CA ASP A 49 5.87 -5.10 11.32
C ASP A 49 4.93 -4.24 10.46
N ASN A 50 4.05 -3.48 11.09
CA ASN A 50 3.10 -2.62 10.40
C ASN A 50 3.66 -1.21 10.21
N VAL A 51 3.32 -0.62 9.07
CA VAL A 51 3.74 0.73 8.68
C VAL A 51 2.49 1.53 8.31
N LYS A 52 2.35 2.70 8.94
CA LYS A 52 1.39 3.72 8.52
C LYS A 52 1.99 4.51 7.37
N VAL A 53 1.29 4.55 6.25
CA VAL A 53 1.63 5.32 5.06
C VAL A 53 0.65 6.48 4.94
N ILE A 54 1.18 7.69 4.80
CA ILE A 54 0.41 8.94 4.79
C ILE A 54 0.82 9.74 3.55
N SER A 55 -0.15 10.26 2.82
CA SER A 55 0.06 11.23 1.75
C SER A 55 -0.90 12.40 1.89
N GLU A 56 -0.79 13.38 0.99
CA GLU A 56 -1.77 14.48 0.90
C GLU A 56 -3.19 14.00 0.60
N TYR A 57 -3.35 12.76 0.10
CA TYR A 57 -4.61 12.23 -0.42
C TYR A 57 -5.30 11.27 0.56
N GLY A 58 -4.59 10.79 1.58
CA GLY A 58 -5.13 9.89 2.60
C GLY A 58 -4.06 9.11 3.33
N ASP A 59 -4.50 8.03 3.99
CA ASP A 59 -3.68 7.18 4.83
C ASP A 59 -4.09 5.71 4.75
N VAL A 60 -3.14 4.82 5.03
CA VAL A 60 -3.36 3.37 5.12
C VAL A 60 -2.32 2.70 6.02
N VAL A 61 -2.70 1.60 6.66
CA VAL A 61 -1.77 0.70 7.35
C VAL A 61 -1.51 -0.51 6.48
N VAL A 62 -0.25 -0.86 6.29
CA VAL A 62 0.22 -2.02 5.50
C VAL A 62 1.37 -2.71 6.20
N LYS A 63 1.61 -3.98 5.88
CA LYS A 63 2.67 -4.79 6.49
C LYS A 63 3.99 -4.65 5.74
N ALA A 64 5.09 -4.41 6.45
CA ALA A 64 6.43 -4.35 5.86
C ALA A 64 6.92 -5.73 5.45
N VAL A 65 7.50 -5.82 4.25
CA VAL A 65 8.20 -7.00 3.75
C VAL A 65 9.49 -6.60 3.03
N GLU A 66 10.49 -7.47 3.06
CA GLU A 66 11.72 -7.23 2.31
C GLU A 66 11.46 -7.29 0.80
N ALA A 67 11.95 -6.29 0.07
CA ALA A 67 11.86 -6.24 -1.38
C ALA A 67 12.78 -7.30 -2.01
N LYS A 68 12.18 -8.27 -2.72
CA LYS A 68 12.94 -9.25 -3.52
C LYS A 68 13.47 -8.68 -4.83
N GLU A 69 12.83 -7.64 -5.32
CA GLU A 69 13.24 -6.85 -6.48
C GLU A 69 13.86 -5.55 -5.95
N PRO A 70 15.19 -5.32 -6.10
CA PRO A 70 15.86 -4.18 -5.50
C PRO A 70 15.25 -2.85 -5.94
N LEU A 71 14.94 -1.99 -4.97
CA LEU A 71 14.38 -0.65 -5.21
C LEU A 71 15.50 0.40 -5.24
N PRO A 72 15.35 1.50 -6.00
CA PRO A 72 16.19 2.68 -5.83
C PRO A 72 16.15 3.21 -4.39
N GLU A 73 17.21 3.87 -3.95
CA GLU A 73 17.25 4.52 -2.64
C GLU A 73 16.08 5.51 -2.48
N GLY A 74 15.42 5.48 -1.30
CA GLY A 74 14.28 6.34 -1.02
C GLY A 74 12.97 5.92 -1.68
N MET A 75 12.91 4.76 -2.33
CA MET A 75 11.68 4.20 -2.93
C MET A 75 11.12 3.03 -2.14
N VAL A 76 9.79 2.95 -2.07
CA VAL A 76 9.02 1.83 -1.53
C VAL A 76 7.99 1.37 -2.57
N TYR A 77 7.49 0.14 -2.43
CA TYR A 77 6.53 -0.40 -3.39
C TYR A 77 5.33 -1.05 -2.71
N ILE A 78 4.11 -0.64 -3.08
CA ILE A 78 2.86 -1.29 -2.66
C ILE A 78 2.19 -1.90 -3.89
N PRO A 79 1.90 -3.21 -3.92
CA PRO A 79 1.15 -3.82 -5.01
C PRO A 79 -0.23 -3.18 -5.19
N MET A 80 -0.72 -3.15 -6.42
CA MET A 80 -1.98 -2.47 -6.74
C MET A 80 -3.16 -3.11 -6.02
N GLY A 81 -3.99 -2.27 -5.42
CA GLY A 81 -5.13 -2.69 -4.62
C GLY A 81 -5.76 -1.52 -3.86
N PRO A 82 -6.83 -1.77 -3.09
CA PRO A 82 -7.52 -0.72 -2.37
C PRO A 82 -6.62 -0.08 -1.30
N TRP A 83 -5.66 -0.81 -0.71
CA TRP A 83 -4.68 -0.25 0.23
C TRP A 83 -3.78 0.79 -0.44
N ALA A 84 -3.16 0.48 -1.57
CA ALA A 84 -2.34 1.44 -2.33
C ALA A 84 -3.16 2.68 -2.75
N ASN A 85 -4.39 2.47 -3.20
CA ASN A 85 -5.25 3.55 -3.71
C ASN A 85 -5.70 4.56 -2.64
N ARG A 86 -5.49 4.28 -1.35
CA ARG A 86 -5.75 5.24 -0.27
C ARG A 86 -4.82 6.44 -0.27
N VAL A 87 -3.63 6.30 -0.86
CA VAL A 87 -2.52 7.26 -0.69
C VAL A 87 -1.95 7.79 -2.00
N ILE A 88 -2.41 7.30 -3.16
CA ILE A 88 -1.97 7.80 -4.48
C ILE A 88 -2.67 9.10 -4.87
N ARG A 89 -2.11 9.82 -5.85
CA ARG A 89 -2.68 11.06 -6.37
C ARG A 89 -3.86 10.76 -7.30
N PRO A 90 -5.09 11.24 -6.98
CA PRO A 90 -6.28 10.97 -7.78
C PRO A 90 -6.38 11.86 -9.03
N ASP A 91 -5.66 12.98 -9.06
CA ASP A 91 -5.65 13.89 -10.21
C ASP A 91 -5.23 13.19 -11.49
N THR A 92 -5.94 13.52 -12.57
CA THR A 92 -5.72 12.92 -13.89
C THR A 92 -5.04 13.85 -14.87
N ASP A 93 -4.75 15.09 -14.46
CA ASP A 93 -4.20 16.13 -15.32
C ASP A 93 -5.00 16.29 -16.65
N SER A 94 -6.33 16.13 -16.57
CA SER A 94 -7.28 16.15 -17.71
C SER A 94 -7.09 15.02 -18.74
N THR A 95 -6.47 13.91 -18.35
CA THR A 95 -6.24 12.73 -19.23
C THR A 95 -7.11 11.52 -18.87
N ALA A 96 -7.98 11.66 -17.86
CA ALA A 96 -8.77 10.59 -17.26
C ALA A 96 -7.97 9.45 -16.56
N THR A 97 -6.63 9.47 -16.61
CA THR A 97 -5.78 8.46 -15.94
C THR A 97 -5.14 9.07 -14.68
N PRO A 98 -5.44 8.55 -13.46
CA PRO A 98 -4.82 9.04 -12.24
C PRO A 98 -3.30 8.80 -12.18
N SER A 99 -2.62 9.60 -11.37
CA SER A 99 -1.20 9.43 -11.06
C SER A 99 -0.98 8.32 -10.03
N PHE A 100 -0.92 7.07 -10.49
CA PHE A 100 -0.78 5.90 -9.61
C PHE A 100 0.64 5.63 -9.07
N LYS A 101 1.68 6.26 -9.63
CA LYS A 101 3.09 5.88 -9.40
C LYS A 101 3.93 7.08 -9.00
N ASN A 102 4.99 6.79 -8.26
CA ASN A 102 6.03 7.72 -7.83
C ASN A 102 5.47 8.91 -7.03
N ILE A 103 4.63 8.61 -6.04
CA ILE A 103 3.96 9.59 -5.18
C ILE A 103 4.78 9.82 -3.91
N PRO A 104 5.09 11.08 -3.53
CA PRO A 104 5.72 11.36 -2.24
C PRO A 104 4.79 10.97 -1.09
N VAL A 105 5.30 10.18 -0.15
CA VAL A 105 4.55 9.76 1.04
C VAL A 105 5.43 9.86 2.29
N GLU A 106 4.78 9.94 3.44
CA GLU A 106 5.41 9.73 4.73
C GLU A 106 5.10 8.31 5.24
N ILE A 107 6.12 7.65 5.78
CA ILE A 107 6.01 6.33 6.41
C ILE A 107 6.51 6.39 7.85
N ILE A 108 5.78 5.74 8.76
CA ILE A 108 6.09 5.61 10.19
C ILE A 108 5.73 4.20 10.69
N PRO A 109 6.53 3.59 11.58
CA PRO A 109 6.14 2.35 12.26
C PRO A 109 4.84 2.56 13.06
N THR A 110 4.01 1.52 13.16
CA THR A 110 2.74 1.59 13.92
C THR A 110 2.37 0.22 14.51
N ASP A 111 1.66 0.24 15.63
CA ASP A 111 0.99 -0.93 16.22
C ASP A 111 -0.46 -1.08 15.73
N GLU A 112 -0.94 -0.18 14.85
CA GLU A 112 -2.27 -0.32 14.22
C GLU A 112 -2.32 -1.59 13.35
N GLU A 113 -3.48 -2.24 13.32
CA GLU A 113 -3.71 -3.44 12.51
C GLU A 113 -3.94 -3.12 11.03
N VAL A 114 -3.50 -4.01 10.15
CA VAL A 114 -3.81 -3.94 8.72
C VAL A 114 -5.29 -4.29 8.52
N PRO A 115 -6.12 -3.37 7.97
CA PRO A 115 -7.52 -3.66 7.75
C PRO A 115 -7.71 -4.72 6.65
N ASP A 116 -8.65 -5.64 6.86
CA ASP A 116 -9.11 -6.53 5.80
C ASP A 116 -9.88 -5.76 4.70
N MET A 117 -10.20 -6.43 3.58
CA MET A 117 -10.84 -5.77 2.46
C MET A 117 -12.19 -5.12 2.83
N PRO A 118 -13.16 -5.83 3.47
CA PRO A 118 -14.43 -5.21 3.86
C PRO A 118 -14.27 -4.05 4.85
N THR A 119 -13.37 -4.17 5.83
CA THR A 119 -13.14 -3.14 6.86
C THR A 119 -12.50 -1.90 6.25
N LEU A 120 -11.51 -2.06 5.38
CA LEU A 120 -10.90 -0.95 4.65
C LEU A 120 -11.96 -0.15 3.87
N MET A 121 -12.89 -0.83 3.20
CA MET A 121 -13.92 -0.16 2.40
C MET A 121 -14.94 0.62 3.23
N LYS A 122 -15.07 0.35 4.53
CA LYS A 122 -15.97 1.12 5.42
C LYS A 122 -15.52 2.57 5.61
N VAL A 123 -14.25 2.90 5.34
CA VAL A 123 -13.75 4.29 5.41
C VAL A 123 -14.54 5.24 4.49
N TYR A 124 -15.14 4.72 3.42
CA TYR A 124 -15.92 5.51 2.47
C TYR A 124 -17.37 5.75 2.89
N GLY A 125 -17.81 5.23 4.05
CA GLY A 125 -19.09 5.57 4.66
C GLY A 125 -20.31 5.35 3.75
N LYS A 126 -20.34 4.24 2.98
CA LYS A 126 -21.40 3.98 2.01
C LYS A 126 -22.80 4.06 2.67
N VAL A 127 -23.63 4.96 2.16
CA VAL A 127 -25.06 5.09 2.55
C VAL A 127 -25.94 4.31 1.56
N GLY A 128 -26.87 3.49 2.08
CA GLY A 128 -27.85 2.77 1.28
C GLY A 128 -28.73 3.72 0.46
N GLN A 129 -29.09 3.33 -0.77
CA GLN A 129 -29.81 4.18 -1.73
C GLN A 129 -31.12 3.54 -2.23
N ILE A 130 -31.57 2.47 -1.56
CA ILE A 130 -32.78 1.70 -1.90
C ILE A 130 -33.80 1.92 -0.79
#